data_AF-A0A150RF14-F1
#
_entry.id   AF-A0A150RF14-F1
#
_cell.length_a   1.000
_cell.length_b   1.000
_cell.length_c   1.000
_cell.angle_alpha   90.00
_cell.angle_beta   90.00
_cell.angle_gamma   90.00
#
_symmetry.space_group_name_H-M   'P 1'
#
loop_
_entity.id
_entity.type
_entity.pdbx_description
1 polymer ?
#
loop_
_entity_poly.entity_id
_entity_poly.type
_entity_poly.pdbx_seq_one_letter_code
_entity_poly.pdbx_strand_id
1 'polypeptide(L)'
;MSLVVPFGAIGLVGGWLTADSFHLADEAPRYLLAAVTPVVAALLGSYMTRRIGGVGAGSAPVTPSAGARWGDGAAWMDGPGRWTRRGPLMASLLALWAIGVAGVVNGMTIGLLLGPAGMIIGAAFGAVFSLPFVPALAAVLLAANRVGRARAGSIVAGADRRAVWAATSMVIALAVLTGRALFGAPLAPELGRAVAAMGLATVGALFVVDAVALARVLTLPRGPMEAGAGDDVAGEIVEEKGEAREPGEPGEGQAAGGRSAARGGRGMGERIDLGLGEEVQIEVVRPTHAYRGTRQIARMVRGNRERAVTVLRAALARGGIALAIGAALWREPWK
;
A
#
# COMPACT_ATOMS: atom_id res chain seq x y z
N MET A 1 -1.96 4.67 -3.09
CA MET A 1 -0.77 5.11 -2.34
C MET A 1 0.25 5.56 -3.36
N SER A 2 0.86 6.74 -3.18
CA SER A 2 1.85 7.24 -4.13
C SER A 2 3.12 6.40 -4.07
N LEU A 3 3.59 5.90 -5.23
CA LEU A 3 4.88 5.21 -5.37
C LEU A 3 6.05 6.17 -5.57
N VAL A 4 5.79 7.48 -5.62
CA VAL A 4 6.81 8.53 -5.82
C VAL A 4 7.88 8.46 -4.74
N VAL A 5 7.48 8.41 -3.47
CA VAL A 5 8.41 8.39 -2.33
C VAL A 5 9.23 7.09 -2.27
N PRO A 6 8.64 5.88 -2.34
CA PRO A 6 9.44 4.66 -2.29
C PRO A 6 10.40 4.54 -3.48
N PHE A 7 9.99 4.94 -4.68
CA PHE A 7 10.89 4.94 -5.83
C PHE A 7 11.99 5.98 -5.69
N GLY A 8 11.68 7.20 -5.24
CA GLY A 8 12.68 8.23 -4.98
C GLY A 8 13.73 7.78 -3.96
N ALA A 9 13.30 7.11 -2.88
CA ALA A 9 14.21 6.56 -1.88
C ALA A 9 15.14 5.47 -2.44
N ILE A 10 14.59 4.54 -3.25
CA ILE A 10 15.40 3.53 -3.94
C ILE A 10 16.37 4.18 -4.92
N GLY A 11 15.92 5.20 -5.66
CA GLY A 11 16.75 5.93 -6.61
C GLY A 11 17.89 6.69 -5.94
N LEU A 12 17.63 7.32 -4.79
CA LEU A 12 18.67 8.00 -4.01
C LEU A 12 19.78 7.02 -3.59
N VAL A 13 19.39 5.90 -2.99
CA VAL A 13 20.32 4.87 -2.52
C VAL A 13 21.06 4.24 -3.70
N GLY A 14 20.36 3.89 -4.78
CA GLY A 14 20.93 3.32 -5.99
C GLY A 14 21.93 4.27 -6.66
N GLY A 15 21.58 5.55 -6.81
CA GLY A 15 22.47 6.58 -7.37
C GLY A 15 23.73 6.76 -6.53
N TRP A 16 23.60 6.79 -5.20
CA TRP A 16 24.74 6.85 -4.29
C TRP A 16 25.65 5.63 -4.39
N LEU A 17 25.07 4.42 -4.32
CA LEU A 17 25.84 3.17 -4.44
C LEU A 17 26.55 3.07 -5.78
N THR A 18 25.90 3.49 -6.87
CA THR A 18 26.47 3.47 -8.21
C THR A 18 27.68 4.41 -8.29
N ALA A 19 27.56 5.62 -7.75
CA ALA A 19 28.66 6.57 -7.72
C ALA A 19 29.86 6.05 -6.90
N ASP A 20 29.60 5.39 -5.77
CA ASP A 20 30.63 4.78 -4.94
C ASP A 20 31.33 3.60 -5.64
N SER A 21 30.59 2.75 -6.35
CA SER A 21 31.14 1.59 -7.08
C SER A 21 32.07 1.96 -8.23
N PHE A 22 31.88 3.12 -8.86
CA PHE A 22 32.72 3.54 -9.98
C PHE A 22 34.01 4.26 -9.55
N HIS A 23 34.24 4.44 -8.23
CA HIS A 23 35.41 5.15 -7.69
C HIS A 23 35.69 6.48 -8.42
N LEU A 24 34.63 7.22 -8.73
CA LEU A 24 34.73 8.48 -9.45
C LEU A 24 35.57 9.45 -8.60
N ALA A 25 36.73 9.85 -9.13
CA ALA A 25 37.67 10.71 -8.41
C ALA A 25 37.08 12.10 -8.12
N ASP A 26 36.18 12.57 -8.99
CA ASP A 26 35.49 13.84 -8.83
C ASP A 26 34.19 13.68 -8.03
N GLU A 27 33.94 14.60 -7.11
CA GLU A 27 32.69 14.64 -6.34
C GLU A 27 31.48 15.06 -7.19
N ALA A 28 31.72 15.83 -8.26
CA ALA A 28 30.68 16.34 -9.15
C ALA A 28 29.75 15.24 -9.73
N PRO A 29 30.26 14.17 -10.40
CA PRO A 29 29.41 13.11 -10.92
C PRO A 29 28.69 12.32 -9.83
N ARG A 30 29.28 12.24 -8.62
CA ARG A 30 28.63 11.60 -7.46
C ARG A 30 27.39 12.37 -7.02
N TYR A 31 27.50 13.70 -6.86
CA TYR A 31 26.36 14.54 -6.53
C TYR A 31 25.32 14.58 -7.65
N LEU A 32 25.77 14.59 -8.91
CA LEU A 32 24.89 14.55 -10.07
C LEU A 32 24.03 13.27 -10.08
N LEU A 33 24.65 12.10 -9.88
CA LEU A 33 23.93 10.82 -9.81
C LEU A 33 23.00 10.75 -8.61
N ALA A 34 23.46 11.19 -7.44
CA ALA A 34 22.65 11.23 -6.22
C ALA A 34 21.45 12.18 -6.34
N ALA A 35 21.52 13.22 -7.18
CA ALA A 35 20.43 14.16 -7.42
C ALA A 35 19.47 13.71 -8.54
N VAL A 36 20.00 13.24 -9.68
CA VAL A 36 19.18 12.90 -10.86
C VAL A 36 18.43 11.59 -10.66
N THR A 37 19.09 10.56 -10.13
CA THR A 37 18.49 9.23 -9.96
C THR A 37 17.19 9.23 -9.14
N PRO A 38 17.10 9.88 -7.96
CA PRO A 38 15.85 9.92 -7.19
C PRO A 38 14.74 10.67 -7.92
N VAL A 39 15.06 11.72 -8.69
CA VAL A 39 14.05 12.46 -9.46
C VAL A 39 13.48 11.59 -10.57
N VAL A 40 14.33 10.93 -11.35
CA VAL A 40 13.91 10.00 -12.41
C VAL A 40 13.07 8.86 -11.83
N ALA A 41 13.54 8.25 -10.73
CA ALA A 41 12.81 7.19 -10.05
C ALA A 41 11.46 7.69 -9.52
N ALA A 42 11.39 8.88 -8.91
CA ALA A 42 10.17 9.49 -8.40
C ALA A 42 9.16 9.77 -9.53
N LEU A 43 9.60 10.29 -10.67
CA LEU A 43 8.77 10.50 -11.87
C LEU A 43 8.22 9.18 -12.41
N LEU A 44 9.06 8.14 -12.44
CA LEU A 44 8.68 6.81 -12.86
C LEU A 44 7.67 6.19 -11.87
N GLY A 45 7.87 6.38 -10.57
CA GLY A 45 6.92 6.02 -9.52
C GLY A 45 5.59 6.76 -9.67
N SER A 46 5.61 8.04 -10.05
CA SER A 46 4.41 8.82 -10.37
C SER A 46 3.67 8.24 -11.57
N TYR A 47 4.40 7.97 -12.66
CA TYR A 47 3.85 7.36 -13.87
C TYR A 47 3.24 5.98 -13.59
N MET A 48 3.95 5.12 -12.85
CA MET A 48 3.44 3.83 -12.40
C MET A 48 2.23 3.99 -11.48
N THR A 49 2.23 4.95 -10.56
CA THR A 49 1.06 5.23 -9.71
C THR A 49 -0.16 5.61 -10.53
N ARG A 50 0.00 6.44 -11.56
CA ARG A 50 -1.10 6.83 -12.46
C ARG A 50 -1.61 5.65 -13.30
N ARG A 51 -0.70 4.79 -13.77
CA ARG A 51 -1.04 3.59 -14.56
C ARG A 51 -1.68 2.48 -13.72
N ILE A 52 -1.15 2.22 -12.53
CA ILE A 52 -1.66 1.20 -11.60
C ILE A 52 -2.94 1.69 -10.92
N GLY A 53 -2.96 2.97 -10.56
CA GLY A 53 -4.00 3.60 -9.78
C GLY A 53 -4.88 4.51 -10.60
N GLY A 54 -5.73 3.95 -11.47
CA GLY A 54 -6.96 4.60 -11.96
C GLY A 54 -7.96 4.97 -10.83
N VAL A 55 -7.46 5.35 -9.66
CA VAL A 55 -8.12 5.59 -8.37
C VAL A 55 -7.90 7.04 -7.91
N GLY A 56 -7.12 7.83 -8.67
CA GLY A 56 -6.90 9.26 -8.39
C GLY A 56 -7.91 10.20 -9.05
N ALA A 57 -8.56 9.76 -10.13
CA ALA A 57 -9.79 10.42 -10.56
C ALA A 57 -10.83 10.00 -9.53
N GLY A 58 -11.23 10.95 -8.69
CA GLY A 58 -12.19 10.71 -7.64
C GLY A 58 -13.34 9.87 -8.17
N SER A 59 -13.82 8.95 -7.34
CA SER A 59 -15.17 8.44 -7.46
C SER A 59 -16.12 9.64 -7.49
N ALA A 60 -16.28 10.25 -8.67
CA ALA A 60 -17.55 10.81 -9.03
C ALA A 60 -18.54 9.71 -8.67
N PRO A 61 -19.56 10.00 -7.86
CA PRO A 61 -20.56 9.01 -7.51
C PRO A 61 -20.96 8.37 -8.84
N VAL A 62 -20.74 7.06 -8.95
CA VAL A 62 -21.25 6.29 -10.07
C VAL A 62 -22.75 6.35 -9.86
N THR A 63 -23.38 7.44 -10.33
CA THR A 63 -24.81 7.51 -10.50
C THR A 63 -25.11 6.35 -11.43
N PRO A 64 -25.82 5.32 -10.96
CA PRO A 64 -26.22 4.23 -11.83
C PRO A 64 -27.16 4.84 -12.86
N SER A 65 -26.62 5.30 -13.99
CA SER A 65 -27.43 5.72 -15.12
C SER A 65 -28.10 4.45 -15.62
N ALA A 66 -29.39 4.31 -15.36
CA ALA A 66 -30.23 3.16 -15.68
C ALA A 66 -30.38 2.87 -17.20
N GLY A 67 -29.50 3.42 -18.04
CA GLY A 67 -29.53 3.31 -19.50
C GLY A 67 -28.19 2.91 -20.13
N ALA A 68 -27.22 2.39 -19.38
CA ALA A 68 -25.95 1.91 -19.94
C ALA A 68 -26.17 0.65 -20.80
N ARG A 69 -26.50 0.92 -22.06
CA ARG A 69 -26.71 0.00 -23.18
C ARG A 69 -25.49 -0.91 -23.34
N TRP A 70 -25.73 -2.22 -23.37
CA TRP A 70 -24.73 -3.30 -23.41
C TRP A 70 -23.88 -3.40 -24.70
N GLY A 71 -23.81 -2.34 -25.50
CA GLY A 71 -23.11 -2.35 -26.78
C GLY A 71 -22.18 -1.16 -26.88
N ASP A 72 -20.95 -1.31 -26.38
CA ASP A 72 -19.75 -0.71 -26.96
C ASP A 72 -18.50 -1.41 -26.42
N GLY A 73 -17.81 -2.10 -27.34
CA GLY A 73 -16.72 -3.04 -27.10
C GLY A 73 -15.39 -2.43 -26.65
N ALA A 74 -15.39 -1.31 -25.92
CA ALA A 74 -14.16 -0.65 -25.43
C ALA A 74 -14.14 -0.45 -23.90
N ALA A 75 -15.19 -0.83 -23.16
CA ALA A 75 -15.27 -0.68 -21.69
C ALA A 75 -14.41 -1.68 -20.89
N TRP A 76 -13.51 -2.43 -21.54
CA TRP A 76 -12.71 -3.49 -20.92
C TRP A 76 -11.46 -2.97 -20.20
N MET A 77 -11.16 -1.66 -20.30
CA MET A 77 -9.89 -1.08 -19.80
C MET A 77 -9.94 -0.42 -18.41
N ASP A 78 -11.09 0.03 -17.89
CA ASP A 78 -11.08 0.98 -16.76
C ASP A 78 -11.70 0.46 -15.46
N GLY A 79 -11.22 -0.70 -14.99
CA GLY A 79 -11.50 -1.19 -13.63
C GLY A 79 -10.25 -1.12 -12.74
N PRO A 80 -10.27 -0.37 -11.61
CA PRO A 80 -9.16 -0.41 -10.65
C PRO A 80 -8.97 -1.85 -10.16
N GLY A 81 -7.76 -2.38 -10.37
CA GLY A 81 -7.39 -3.73 -9.96
C GLY A 81 -7.31 -4.80 -11.05
N ARG A 82 -7.71 -4.57 -12.32
CA ARG A 82 -7.53 -5.62 -13.37
C ARG A 82 -6.06 -5.91 -13.74
N TRP A 83 -5.15 -4.99 -13.46
CA TRP A 83 -3.70 -5.19 -13.63
C TRP A 83 -3.18 -6.32 -12.71
N THR A 84 -3.83 -6.54 -11.56
CA THR A 84 -3.50 -7.63 -10.64
C THR A 84 -3.80 -9.02 -11.23
N ARG A 85 -4.73 -9.13 -12.20
CA ARG A 85 -5.03 -10.39 -12.88
C ARG A 85 -3.97 -10.80 -13.89
N ARG A 86 -3.15 -9.87 -14.40
CA ARG A 86 -2.06 -10.20 -15.35
C ARG A 86 -0.83 -10.82 -14.66
N GLY A 87 -0.91 -11.05 -13.35
CA GLY A 87 0.02 -11.89 -12.61
C GLY A 87 1.42 -11.27 -12.41
N PRO A 88 2.34 -12.04 -11.81
CA PRO A 88 3.69 -11.58 -11.51
C PRO A 88 4.51 -11.24 -12.77
N LEU A 89 4.20 -11.85 -13.92
CA LEU A 89 4.89 -11.60 -15.18
C LEU A 89 4.80 -10.15 -15.62
N MET A 90 3.61 -9.55 -15.53
CA MET A 90 3.44 -8.15 -15.94
C MET A 90 4.13 -7.18 -14.98
N ALA A 91 4.18 -7.52 -13.69
CA ALA A 91 4.96 -6.75 -12.71
C ALA A 91 6.46 -6.81 -13.03
N SER A 92 6.98 -7.99 -13.40
CA SER A 92 8.39 -8.15 -13.81
C SER A 92 8.70 -7.42 -15.11
N LEU A 93 7.81 -7.46 -16.11
CA LEU A 93 7.98 -6.72 -17.36
C LEU A 93 7.97 -5.21 -17.13
N LEU A 94 7.05 -4.71 -16.28
CA LEU A 94 7.01 -3.30 -15.89
C LEU A 94 8.26 -2.91 -15.09
N ALA A 95 8.73 -3.77 -14.18
CA ALA A 95 9.97 -3.55 -13.45
C ALA A 95 11.16 -3.47 -14.41
N LEU A 96 11.27 -4.40 -15.34
CA LEU A 96 12.33 -4.44 -16.35
C LEU A 96 12.33 -3.17 -17.21
N TRP A 97 11.16 -2.76 -17.71
CA TRP A 97 11.04 -1.53 -18.48
C TRP A 97 11.42 -0.30 -17.65
N ALA A 98 10.88 -0.19 -16.45
CA ALA A 98 11.12 0.92 -15.54
C ALA A 98 12.62 1.07 -15.23
N ILE A 99 13.27 -0.04 -14.87
CA ILE A 99 14.70 -0.07 -14.56
C ILE A 99 15.56 0.22 -15.77
N GLY A 100 15.21 -0.35 -16.93
CA GLY A 100 15.91 -0.05 -18.19
C GLY A 100 15.88 1.44 -18.50
N VAL A 101 14.71 2.10 -18.39
CA VAL A 101 14.59 3.55 -18.60
C VAL A 101 15.43 4.34 -17.59
N ALA A 102 15.34 4.01 -16.30
CA ALA A 102 16.14 4.68 -15.27
C ALA A 102 17.65 4.49 -15.50
N GLY A 103 18.07 3.28 -15.86
CA GLY A 103 19.45 2.94 -16.20
C GLY A 103 19.96 3.74 -17.39
N VAL A 104 19.19 3.80 -18.48
CA VAL A 104 19.52 4.61 -19.67
C VAL A 104 19.71 6.07 -19.28
N VAL A 105 18.78 6.67 -18.54
CA VAL A 105 18.87 8.09 -18.15
C VAL A 105 20.08 8.35 -17.27
N ASN A 106 20.36 7.49 -16.29
CA ASN A 106 21.54 7.60 -15.44
C ASN A 106 22.83 7.47 -16.24
N GLY A 107 22.89 6.48 -17.14
CA GLY A 107 24.03 6.25 -18.00
C GLY A 107 24.30 7.41 -18.96
N MET A 108 23.25 7.98 -19.56
CA MET A 108 23.35 9.20 -20.37
C MET A 108 23.87 10.38 -19.54
N THR A 109 23.39 10.50 -18.30
CA THR A 109 23.79 11.59 -17.39
C THR A 109 25.28 11.54 -17.07
N ILE A 110 25.84 10.35 -16.82
CA ILE A 110 27.30 10.18 -16.67
C ILE A 110 28.00 10.44 -18.00
N GLY A 111 27.45 9.91 -19.10
CA GLY A 111 27.99 10.03 -20.44
C GLY A 111 28.14 11.47 -20.93
N LEU A 112 27.32 12.41 -20.44
CA LEU A 112 27.43 13.84 -20.74
C LEU A 112 28.83 14.40 -20.42
N LEU A 113 29.52 13.85 -19.43
CA LEU A 113 30.86 14.28 -19.04
C LEU A 113 31.92 13.94 -20.11
N LEU A 114 31.63 12.99 -20.99
CA LEU A 114 32.48 12.56 -22.10
C LEU A 114 31.97 13.09 -23.46
N GLY A 115 30.98 14.00 -23.45
CA GLY A 115 30.36 14.57 -24.64
C GLY A 115 29.27 13.69 -25.28
N PRO A 116 28.80 14.04 -26.50
CA PRO A 116 27.63 13.39 -27.13
C PRO A 116 27.80 11.88 -27.37
N ALA A 117 29.00 11.45 -27.77
CA ALA A 117 29.31 10.02 -27.94
C ALA A 117 29.24 9.28 -26.60
N GLY A 118 29.70 9.93 -25.52
CA GLY A 118 29.60 9.43 -24.16
C GLY A 118 28.15 9.18 -23.72
N MET A 119 27.19 10.00 -24.15
CA MET A 119 25.77 9.78 -23.83
C MET A 119 25.24 8.48 -24.42
N ILE A 120 25.60 8.14 -25.67
CA ILE A 120 25.12 6.93 -26.35
C ILE A 120 25.72 5.68 -25.70
N ILE A 121 27.03 5.72 -25.45
CA ILE A 121 27.75 4.64 -24.77
C ILE A 121 27.21 4.48 -23.35
N GLY A 122 27.07 5.58 -22.63
CA GLY A 122 26.50 5.67 -21.30
C GLY A 122 25.09 5.09 -21.23
N ALA A 123 24.21 5.42 -22.17
CA ALA A 123 22.86 4.86 -22.26
C ALA A 123 22.87 3.31 -22.30
N ALA A 124 23.69 2.74 -23.18
CA ALA A 124 23.80 1.29 -23.35
C ALA A 124 24.33 0.60 -22.07
N PHE A 125 25.42 1.13 -21.51
CA PHE A 125 25.95 0.61 -20.25
C PHE A 125 24.98 0.77 -19.09
N GLY A 126 24.35 1.94 -18.97
CA GLY A 126 23.36 2.22 -17.93
C GLY A 126 22.18 1.24 -17.98
N ALA A 127 21.69 0.89 -19.17
CA ALA A 127 20.67 -0.14 -19.34
C ALA A 127 21.13 -1.51 -18.80
N VAL A 128 22.33 -1.95 -19.18
CA VAL A 128 22.88 -3.26 -18.77
C VAL A 128 23.15 -3.31 -17.26
N PHE A 129 23.80 -2.27 -16.70
CA PHE A 129 24.12 -2.18 -15.28
C PHE A 129 22.88 -2.01 -14.39
N SER A 130 21.72 -1.66 -14.97
CA SER A 130 20.46 -1.59 -14.24
C SER A 130 19.79 -2.97 -14.03
N LEU A 131 20.12 -3.98 -14.84
CA LEU A 131 19.46 -5.30 -14.81
C LEU A 131 19.48 -6.01 -13.44
N PRO A 132 20.57 -5.95 -12.62
CA PRO A 132 20.57 -6.56 -11.29
C PRO A 132 19.52 -5.99 -10.34
N PHE A 133 18.97 -4.80 -10.60
CA PHE A 133 17.94 -4.18 -9.77
C PHE A 133 16.52 -4.68 -10.10
N VAL A 134 16.31 -5.44 -11.18
CA VAL A 134 14.98 -5.92 -11.62
C VAL A 134 14.26 -6.71 -10.53
N PRO A 135 14.88 -7.68 -9.84
CA PRO A 135 14.22 -8.42 -8.77
C PRO A 135 13.75 -7.53 -7.62
N ALA A 136 14.55 -6.51 -7.28
CA ALA A 136 14.26 -5.59 -6.19
C ALA A 136 13.02 -4.73 -6.50
N LEU A 137 12.94 -4.14 -7.69
CA LEU A 137 11.77 -3.37 -8.09
C LEU A 137 10.54 -4.25 -8.29
N ALA A 138 10.70 -5.45 -8.85
CA ALA A 138 9.63 -6.41 -8.99
C ALA A 138 9.00 -6.75 -7.63
N ALA A 139 9.81 -6.93 -6.57
CA ALA A 139 9.31 -7.16 -5.22
C ALA A 139 8.43 -6.00 -4.70
N VAL A 140 8.84 -4.75 -4.95
CA VAL A 140 8.07 -3.54 -4.58
C VAL A 140 6.76 -3.47 -5.37
N LEU A 141 6.79 -3.72 -6.69
CA LEU A 141 5.59 -3.72 -7.52
C LEU A 141 4.63 -4.85 -7.15
N LEU A 142 5.13 -6.05 -6.81
CA LEU A 142 4.33 -7.16 -6.32
C LEU A 142 3.66 -6.84 -4.98
N ALA A 143 4.32 -6.07 -4.10
CA ALA A 143 3.72 -5.55 -2.88
C ALA A 143 2.66 -4.49 -3.19
N ALA A 144 2.95 -3.55 -4.11
CA ALA A 144 2.04 -2.49 -4.53
C ALA A 144 0.77 -3.04 -5.19
N ASN A 145 0.87 -4.14 -5.94
CA ASN A 145 -0.25 -4.82 -6.56
C ASN A 145 -1.28 -5.35 -5.55
N ARG A 146 -0.93 -5.48 -4.27
CA ARG A 146 -1.87 -5.87 -3.22
C ARG A 146 -2.69 -4.69 -2.71
N VAL A 147 -2.19 -3.46 -2.87
CA VAL A 147 -2.87 -2.26 -2.41
C VAL A 147 -4.14 -2.03 -3.23
N GLY A 148 -5.28 -1.92 -2.55
CA GLY A 148 -6.58 -1.68 -3.19
C GLY A 148 -7.45 -2.92 -3.36
N ARG A 149 -6.95 -4.12 -3.02
CA ARG A 149 -7.79 -5.33 -2.98
C ARG A 149 -8.79 -5.36 -1.83
N ALA A 150 -8.49 -4.60 -0.77
CA ALA A 150 -9.31 -4.48 0.42
C ALA A 150 -9.92 -3.09 0.50
N ARG A 151 -11.08 -2.99 1.15
CA ARG A 151 -11.80 -1.72 1.34
C ARG A 151 -10.91 -0.69 2.01
N ALA A 152 -10.94 0.56 1.52
CA ALA A 152 -10.15 1.64 2.10
C ALA A 152 -10.51 1.85 3.57
N GLY A 153 -9.49 1.97 4.44
CA GLY A 153 -9.67 2.12 5.89
C GLY A 153 -9.68 0.80 6.68
N SER A 154 -9.80 -0.34 6.00
CA SER A 154 -9.75 -1.66 6.67
C SER A 154 -8.36 -2.02 7.20
N ILE A 155 -8.32 -2.97 8.13
CA ILE A 155 -7.07 -3.52 8.70
C ILE A 155 -6.18 -4.10 7.60
N VAL A 156 -6.76 -4.85 6.66
CA VAL A 156 -6.01 -5.45 5.54
C VAL A 156 -5.49 -4.38 4.58
N ALA A 157 -6.27 -3.35 4.27
CA ALA A 157 -5.80 -2.25 3.44
C ALA A 157 -4.61 -1.51 4.09
N GLY A 158 -4.62 -1.38 5.43
CA GLY A 158 -3.48 -0.87 6.19
C GLY A 158 -2.25 -1.78 6.06
N ALA A 159 -2.41 -3.09 6.23
CA ALA A 159 -1.33 -4.07 6.10
C ALA A 159 -0.71 -4.09 4.69
N ASP A 160 -1.54 -4.00 3.64
CA ASP A 160 -1.05 -3.96 2.25
C ASP A 160 -0.20 -2.71 1.98
N ARG A 161 -0.58 -1.55 2.52
CA ARG A 161 0.22 -0.31 2.41
C ARG A 161 1.55 -0.44 3.15
N ARG A 162 1.54 -1.03 4.35
CA ARG A 162 2.76 -1.31 5.13
C ARG A 162 3.69 -2.28 4.40
N ALA A 163 3.15 -3.28 3.71
CA ALA A 163 3.94 -4.23 2.95
C ALA A 163 4.77 -3.56 1.83
N VAL A 164 4.27 -2.49 1.21
CA VAL A 164 5.02 -1.71 0.21
C VAL A 164 6.24 -1.03 0.85
N TRP A 165 6.04 -0.38 2.00
CA TRP A 165 7.13 0.26 2.75
C TRP A 165 8.15 -0.76 3.27
N ALA A 166 7.68 -1.91 3.77
CA ALA A 166 8.56 -2.98 4.22
C ALA A 166 9.40 -3.53 3.07
N ALA A 167 8.80 -3.78 1.90
CA ALA A 167 9.51 -4.23 0.71
C ALA A 167 10.55 -3.20 0.25
N THR A 168 10.19 -1.91 0.22
CA THR A 168 11.09 -0.81 -0.16
C THR A 168 12.27 -0.71 0.81
N SER A 169 12.01 -0.72 2.12
CA SER A 169 13.03 -0.62 3.15
C SER A 169 13.97 -1.82 3.13
N MET A 170 13.43 -3.02 2.89
CA MET A 170 14.22 -4.24 2.74
C MET A 170 15.10 -4.20 1.50
N VAL A 171 14.58 -3.75 0.35
CA VAL A 171 15.37 -3.58 -0.87
C VAL A 171 16.54 -2.63 -0.65
N ILE A 172 16.30 -1.50 0.02
CA ILE A 172 17.34 -0.52 0.36
C ILE A 172 18.39 -1.16 1.30
N ALA A 173 17.95 -1.80 2.38
CA ALA A 173 18.84 -2.44 3.33
C ALA A 173 19.70 -3.54 2.67
N LEU A 174 19.09 -4.39 1.84
CA LEU A 174 19.79 -5.41 1.08
C LEU A 174 20.80 -4.81 0.12
N ALA A 175 20.41 -3.82 -0.69
CA ALA A 175 21.30 -3.19 -1.66
C ALA A 175 22.55 -2.61 -0.99
N VAL A 176 22.39 -1.99 0.18
CA VAL A 176 23.51 -1.43 0.95
C VAL A 176 24.39 -2.53 1.54
N LEU A 177 23.81 -3.60 2.07
CA LEU A 177 24.57 -4.71 2.66
C LEU A 177 25.30 -5.55 1.60
N THR A 178 24.65 -5.85 0.48
CA THR A 178 25.23 -6.64 -0.62
C THR A 178 26.22 -5.84 -1.45
N GLY A 179 25.98 -4.53 -1.64
CA GLY A 179 26.91 -3.66 -2.35
C GLY A 179 28.30 -3.67 -1.72
N ARG A 180 28.39 -3.62 -0.38
CA ARG A 180 29.66 -3.76 0.33
C ARG A 180 30.31 -5.13 0.11
N ALA A 181 29.52 -6.21 0.19
CA ALA A 181 30.03 -7.57 0.02
C ALA A 181 30.57 -7.83 -1.40
N LEU A 182 29.95 -7.24 -2.41
CA LEU A 182 30.31 -7.43 -3.82
C LEU A 182 31.46 -6.54 -4.29
N PHE A 183 31.54 -5.29 -3.81
CA PHE A 183 32.46 -4.28 -4.35
C PHE A 183 33.61 -3.90 -3.41
N GLY A 184 33.67 -4.44 -2.18
CA GLY A 184 34.70 -4.08 -1.21
C GLY A 184 34.41 -2.77 -0.46
N ALA A 185 35.32 -2.37 0.45
CA ALA A 185 35.07 -1.33 1.45
C ALA A 185 34.61 0.02 0.84
N PRO A 186 33.49 0.60 1.31
CA PRO A 186 32.94 1.84 0.79
C PRO A 186 33.70 3.07 1.34
N LEU A 187 33.69 4.16 0.57
CA LEU A 187 34.19 5.49 0.96
C LEU A 187 33.40 6.14 2.13
N ALA A 188 32.25 5.59 2.52
CA ALA A 188 31.44 6.07 3.65
C ALA A 188 30.78 4.91 4.44
N PRO A 189 31.55 4.10 5.19
CA PRO A 189 31.03 2.92 5.88
C PRO A 189 29.98 3.25 6.95
N GLU A 190 30.04 4.44 7.54
CA GLU A 190 29.07 4.91 8.55
C GLU A 190 27.70 5.24 7.93
N LEU A 191 27.67 5.87 6.75
CA LEU A 191 26.41 6.24 6.10
C LEU A 191 25.67 4.99 5.62
N GLY A 192 26.38 4.04 5.00
CA GLY A 192 25.82 2.74 4.62
C GLY A 192 25.24 2.00 5.83
N ARG A 193 25.96 1.98 6.96
CA ARG A 193 25.45 1.41 8.23
C ARG A 193 24.16 2.09 8.68
N ALA A 194 24.15 3.42 8.72
CA ALA A 194 23.00 4.17 9.17
C ALA A 194 21.76 3.89 8.29
N VAL A 195 21.94 3.87 6.96
CA VAL A 195 20.84 3.58 6.01
C VAL A 195 20.34 2.15 6.15
N ALA A 196 21.24 1.17 6.23
CA ALA A 196 20.86 -0.23 6.40
C ALA A 196 20.17 -0.46 7.76
N ALA A 197 20.69 0.11 8.85
CA ALA A 197 20.08 0.05 10.18
C ALA A 197 18.68 0.68 10.19
N MET A 198 18.52 1.85 9.56
CA MET A 198 17.23 2.53 9.45
C MET A 198 16.22 1.71 8.63
N GLY A 199 16.67 1.09 7.54
CA GLY A 199 15.86 0.17 6.73
C GLY A 199 15.38 -1.03 7.54
N LEU A 200 16.29 -1.69 8.27
CA LEU A 200 15.96 -2.83 9.14
C LEU A 200 15.05 -2.43 10.31
N ALA A 201 15.31 -1.29 10.94
CA ALA A 201 14.46 -0.75 12.01
C ALA A 201 13.04 -0.47 11.50
N THR A 202 12.91 0.08 10.29
CA THR A 202 11.61 0.32 9.64
C THR A 202 10.88 -0.99 9.39
N VAL A 203 11.55 -2.00 8.84
CA VAL A 203 10.96 -3.35 8.66
C VAL A 203 10.53 -3.94 10.01
N GLY A 204 11.35 -3.80 11.05
CA GLY A 204 11.05 -4.24 12.42
C GLY A 204 9.81 -3.58 13.01
N ALA A 205 9.69 -2.26 12.90
CA ALA A 205 8.53 -1.52 13.33
C ALA A 205 7.26 -1.97 12.60
N LEU A 206 7.32 -2.13 11.27
CA LEU A 206 6.20 -2.60 10.47
C LEU A 206 5.79 -4.04 10.81
N PHE A 207 6.75 -4.92 11.09
CA PHE A 207 6.51 -6.28 11.57
C PHE A 207 5.73 -6.28 12.89
N VAL A 208 6.11 -5.43 13.86
CA VAL A 208 5.39 -5.29 15.13
C VAL A 208 3.96 -4.81 14.91
N VAL A 209 3.75 -3.81 14.04
CA VAL A 209 2.39 -3.33 13.72
C VAL A 209 1.54 -4.43 13.08
N ASP A 210 2.11 -5.24 12.19
CA ASP A 210 1.41 -6.38 11.59
C ASP A 210 1.11 -7.50 12.60
N ALA A 211 2.01 -7.73 13.56
CA ALA A 211 1.79 -8.67 14.66
C ALA A 211 0.65 -8.23 15.57
N VAL A 212 0.59 -6.94 15.93
CA VAL A 212 -0.50 -6.36 16.73
C VAL A 212 -1.82 -6.44 15.95
N ALA A 213 -1.81 -6.13 14.65
CA ALA A 213 -3.00 -6.26 13.81
C ALA A 213 -3.50 -7.72 13.75
N LEU A 214 -2.60 -8.69 13.58
CA LEU A 214 -2.93 -10.11 13.61
C LEU A 214 -3.50 -10.53 14.97
N ALA A 215 -2.88 -10.11 16.07
CA ALA A 215 -3.36 -10.39 17.42
C ALA A 215 -4.79 -9.87 17.63
N ARG A 216 -5.07 -8.63 17.21
CA ARG A 216 -6.42 -8.04 17.28
C ARG A 216 -7.46 -8.85 16.49
N VAL A 217 -7.12 -9.37 15.32
CA VAL A 217 -8.03 -10.22 14.52
C VAL A 217 -8.18 -11.62 15.15
N LEU A 218 -7.15 -12.13 15.82
CA LEU A 218 -7.20 -13.40 16.53
C LEU A 218 -7.99 -13.33 17.85
N THR A 219 -8.07 -12.17 18.50
CA THR A 219 -8.91 -11.96 19.69
C THR A 219 -10.39 -11.80 19.39
N LEU A 220 -10.78 -11.66 18.11
CA LEU A 220 -12.20 -11.65 17.74
C LEU A 220 -12.84 -13.01 18.09
N PRO A 221 -14.11 -13.06 18.54
CA PRO A 221 -14.81 -14.31 18.80
C PRO A 221 -14.84 -15.21 17.56
N ARG A 222 -14.54 -16.51 17.70
CA ARG A 222 -14.62 -17.53 16.61
C ARG A 222 -16.02 -18.13 16.45
N GLY A 223 -16.99 -17.64 17.21
CA GLY A 223 -18.30 -18.28 17.29
C GLY A 223 -18.89 -18.45 15.90
N PRO A 224 -19.35 -19.66 15.52
CA PRO A 224 -20.41 -19.75 14.53
C PRO A 224 -21.54 -18.95 15.15
N MET A 225 -21.70 -17.71 14.69
CA MET A 225 -22.95 -17.01 14.94
C MET A 225 -23.95 -17.90 14.23
N GLU A 226 -24.67 -18.70 15.01
CA GLU A 226 -25.98 -19.21 14.62
C GLU A 226 -26.58 -18.04 13.86
N ALA A 227 -26.75 -18.22 12.54
CA ALA A 227 -27.51 -17.30 11.73
C ALA A 227 -28.86 -17.34 12.43
N GLY A 228 -29.04 -16.43 13.39
CA GLY A 228 -30.03 -16.58 14.44
C GLY A 228 -31.31 -16.82 13.70
N ALA A 229 -31.84 -18.03 13.84
CA ALA A 229 -32.89 -18.57 13.01
C ALA A 229 -33.92 -17.46 12.84
N GLY A 230 -33.85 -16.80 11.68
CA GLY A 230 -34.65 -15.64 11.37
C GLY A 230 -36.03 -16.08 10.92
N ASP A 231 -36.47 -17.24 11.42
CA ASP A 231 -37.65 -17.92 10.93
C ASP A 231 -38.94 -17.22 11.39
N ASP A 232 -38.92 -16.38 12.43
CA ASP A 232 -40.20 -15.93 13.03
C ASP A 232 -40.38 -14.41 13.24
N VAL A 233 -39.47 -13.52 12.82
CA VAL A 233 -39.65 -12.06 13.06
C VAL A 233 -39.78 -11.23 11.77
N ALA A 234 -39.76 -11.86 10.60
CA ALA A 234 -40.13 -11.19 9.34
C ALA A 234 -41.65 -10.97 9.18
N GLY A 235 -42.47 -11.49 10.09
CA GLY A 235 -43.94 -11.44 10.02
C GLY A 235 -44.62 -10.21 10.64
N GLU A 236 -43.90 -9.34 11.35
CA GLU A 236 -44.53 -8.22 12.08
C GLU A 236 -43.75 -6.91 11.95
N ILE A 237 -43.32 -6.58 10.72
CA ILE A 237 -43.25 -5.16 10.37
C ILE A 237 -44.70 -4.77 10.12
N VAL A 238 -45.35 -4.35 11.22
CA VAL A 238 -46.63 -3.65 11.22
C VAL A 238 -46.56 -2.64 10.10
N GLU A 239 -47.40 -2.88 9.10
CA GLU A 239 -47.80 -1.94 8.07
C GLU A 239 -48.47 -0.77 8.81
N GLU A 240 -47.66 0.09 9.41
CA GLU A 240 -48.10 1.39 9.93
C GLU A 240 -48.46 2.18 8.68
N LYS A 241 -49.70 1.96 8.23
CA LYS A 241 -50.42 2.78 7.26
C LYS A 241 -50.26 4.21 7.73
N GLY A 242 -49.26 4.89 7.18
CA GLY A 242 -49.13 6.32 7.27
C GLY A 242 -50.38 6.91 6.65
N GLU A 243 -51.29 7.35 7.51
CA GLU A 243 -52.34 8.28 7.14
C GLU A 243 -51.67 9.43 6.39
N ALA A 244 -52.16 9.65 5.17
CA ALA A 244 -51.74 10.73 4.30
C ALA A 244 -51.93 12.07 5.02
N ARG A 245 -50.84 12.60 5.56
CA ARG A 245 -50.82 13.92 6.16
C ARG A 245 -50.86 14.95 5.02
N GLU A 246 -51.95 15.71 4.99
CA GLU A 246 -52.23 16.72 3.97
C GLU A 246 -51.08 17.74 3.83
N PRO A 247 -50.79 18.22 2.61
CA PRO A 247 -49.80 19.24 2.35
C PRO A 247 -50.38 20.63 2.68
N GLY A 248 -50.23 21.07 3.93
CA GLY A 248 -50.67 22.38 4.38
C GLY A 248 -49.61 23.11 5.21
N GLU A 249 -49.13 24.22 4.65
CA GLU A 249 -48.44 25.37 5.27
C GLU A 249 -46.90 25.48 5.17
N PRO A 250 -46.39 26.42 4.33
CA PRO A 250 -45.01 26.89 4.38
C PRO A 250 -44.84 27.86 5.55
N GLY A 251 -44.35 27.35 6.68
CA GLY A 251 -43.90 28.18 7.81
C GLY A 251 -42.54 28.80 7.53
N GLU A 252 -42.55 30.06 7.09
CA GLU A 252 -41.39 30.96 7.15
C GLU A 252 -40.96 31.21 8.59
N GLY A 253 -39.65 31.13 8.84
CA GLY A 253 -39.02 31.78 9.98
C GLY A 253 -38.55 30.86 11.10
N GLN A 254 -37.34 30.32 10.96
CA GLN A 254 -36.41 30.21 12.10
C GLN A 254 -34.97 30.04 11.63
N ALA A 255 -34.36 31.19 11.32
CA ALA A 255 -32.93 31.37 11.32
C ALA A 255 -32.48 31.70 12.75
N ALA A 256 -31.86 30.75 13.47
CA ALA A 256 -30.91 31.05 14.55
C ALA A 256 -30.23 29.77 15.09
N GLY A 257 -28.95 29.63 14.72
CA GLY A 257 -27.88 29.36 15.68
C GLY A 257 -28.00 28.17 16.62
N GLY A 258 -27.72 26.96 16.13
CA GLY A 258 -27.41 25.81 16.97
C GLY A 258 -26.25 25.01 16.41
N ARG A 259 -25.00 25.47 16.63
CA ARG A 259 -23.79 24.66 16.43
C ARG A 259 -23.76 23.54 17.50
N SER A 260 -24.62 22.55 17.37
CA SER A 260 -24.55 21.30 18.13
C SER A 260 -23.74 20.28 17.33
N ALA A 261 -22.47 20.60 17.08
CA ALA A 261 -21.51 19.63 16.57
C ALA A 261 -20.90 18.86 17.76
N ALA A 262 -21.03 17.53 17.70
CA ALA A 262 -20.12 16.58 18.34
C ALA A 262 -20.18 16.39 19.87
N ARG A 263 -21.38 16.28 20.47
CA ARG A 263 -21.50 15.62 21.80
C ARG A 263 -22.25 14.29 21.71
N GLY A 264 -21.47 13.22 21.58
CA GLY A 264 -21.76 11.89 22.12
C GLY A 264 -23.03 11.20 21.63
N GLY A 265 -23.05 10.77 20.37
CA GLY A 265 -24.02 9.79 19.90
C GLY A 265 -23.90 8.50 20.72
N ARG A 266 -24.89 8.26 21.58
CA ARG A 266 -25.14 7.01 22.32
C ARG A 266 -25.03 5.80 21.37
N GLY A 267 -24.16 4.86 21.71
CA GLY A 267 -24.28 3.45 21.29
C GLY A 267 -23.85 3.09 19.87
N MET A 268 -22.95 3.85 19.22
CA MET A 268 -22.26 3.31 18.05
C MET A 268 -21.25 2.27 18.52
N GLY A 269 -21.66 1.00 18.52
CA GLY A 269 -20.77 -0.13 18.77
C GLY A 269 -19.48 -0.08 17.94
N GLU A 270 -18.45 -0.74 18.44
CA GLU A 270 -17.13 -0.81 17.81
C GLU A 270 -17.27 -1.35 16.37
N ARG A 271 -16.86 -0.56 15.37
CA ARG A 271 -16.88 -0.98 13.96
C ARG A 271 -15.49 -1.45 13.57
N ILE A 272 -15.35 -2.74 13.25
CA ILE A 272 -14.08 -3.34 12.83
C ILE A 272 -14.23 -3.80 11.38
N ASP A 273 -13.55 -3.12 10.45
CA ASP A 273 -13.52 -3.52 9.05
C ASP A 273 -12.24 -4.30 8.73
N LEU A 274 -12.41 -5.58 8.41
CA LEU A 274 -11.35 -6.47 7.97
C LEU A 274 -11.03 -6.27 6.48
N GLY A 275 -11.95 -5.71 5.69
CA GLY A 275 -11.73 -5.25 4.33
C GLY A 275 -11.74 -6.30 3.23
N LEU A 276 -11.84 -7.58 3.57
CA LEU A 276 -11.90 -8.68 2.60
C LEU A 276 -13.25 -9.40 2.70
N GLY A 277 -14.02 -9.43 1.62
CA GLY A 277 -15.35 -10.06 1.57
C GLY A 277 -16.49 -9.10 1.93
N GLU A 278 -17.71 -9.49 1.55
CA GLU A 278 -18.93 -8.72 1.83
C GLU A 278 -19.67 -9.21 3.08
N GLU A 279 -19.16 -10.23 3.76
CA GLU A 279 -19.72 -10.76 5.00
C GLU A 279 -19.78 -9.64 6.06
N VAL A 280 -20.96 -9.42 6.65
CA VAL A 280 -21.14 -8.48 7.76
C VAL A 280 -21.61 -9.29 8.95
N GLN A 281 -20.77 -9.40 9.97
CA GLN A 281 -21.11 -10.00 11.25
C GLN A 281 -21.50 -8.88 12.23
N ILE A 282 -22.72 -8.95 12.75
CA ILE A 282 -23.24 -7.98 13.71
C ILE A 282 -23.36 -8.69 15.06
N GLU A 283 -22.52 -8.31 16.01
CA GLU A 283 -22.61 -8.76 17.40
C GLU A 283 -23.56 -7.82 18.14
N VAL A 284 -24.78 -8.30 18.35
CA VAL A 284 -25.79 -7.61 19.15
C VAL A 284 -25.68 -8.11 20.58
N VAL A 285 -25.16 -7.26 21.48
CA VAL A 285 -25.11 -7.60 22.90
C VAL A 285 -26.51 -7.38 23.48
N ARG A 286 -27.05 -8.42 24.13
CA ARG A 286 -28.29 -8.27 24.90
C ARG A 286 -28.02 -7.27 26.04
N PRO A 287 -28.79 -6.19 26.16
CA PRO A 287 -28.58 -5.21 27.22
C PRO A 287 -28.72 -5.90 28.58
N THR A 288 -27.66 -5.87 29.38
CA THR A 288 -27.62 -6.45 30.73
C THR A 288 -28.24 -5.54 31.79
N HIS A 289 -28.67 -4.32 31.42
CA HIS A 289 -29.37 -3.39 32.32
C HIS A 289 -30.70 -2.90 31.75
N ALA A 290 -31.68 -2.78 32.64
CA ALA A 290 -33.11 -2.54 32.42
C ALA A 290 -33.51 -1.21 31.77
N TYR A 291 -32.56 -0.43 31.25
CA TYR A 291 -32.88 0.86 30.62
C TYR A 291 -33.17 0.69 29.13
N ARG A 292 -34.47 0.54 28.85
CA ARG A 292 -35.17 0.65 27.56
C ARG A 292 -34.83 -0.46 26.56
N GLY A 293 -35.82 -1.34 26.31
CA GLY A 293 -35.78 -2.58 25.51
C GLY A 293 -35.37 -2.49 24.03
N THR A 294 -34.52 -1.54 23.63
CA THR A 294 -33.89 -1.51 22.32
C THR A 294 -32.60 -2.33 22.33
N ARG A 295 -32.49 -3.34 21.46
CA ARG A 295 -31.24 -4.06 21.20
C ARG A 295 -30.17 -3.05 20.73
N GLN A 296 -29.04 -2.98 21.42
CA GLN A 296 -27.91 -2.13 20.99
C GLN A 296 -26.88 -2.96 20.22
N ILE A 297 -26.44 -2.44 19.09
CA ILE A 297 -25.34 -3.03 18.32
C ILE A 297 -24.05 -2.72 19.07
N ALA A 298 -23.42 -3.75 19.65
CA ALA A 298 -22.20 -3.56 20.42
C ALA A 298 -20.96 -3.59 19.53
N ARG A 299 -20.97 -4.42 18.49
CA ARG A 299 -19.86 -4.50 17.54
C ARG A 299 -20.34 -4.93 16.16
N MET A 300 -19.78 -4.31 15.13
CA MET A 300 -20.02 -4.68 13.73
C MET A 300 -18.67 -5.03 13.10
N VAL A 301 -18.49 -6.30 12.77
CA VAL A 301 -17.29 -6.80 12.08
C VAL A 301 -17.65 -7.03 10.61
N ARG A 302 -16.98 -6.32 9.70
CA ARG A 302 -17.16 -6.52 8.26
C ARG A 302 -15.96 -7.25 7.66
N GLY A 303 -16.22 -8.31 6.91
CA GLY A 303 -15.25 -9.10 6.17
C GLY A 303 -15.03 -10.50 6.75
N ASN A 304 -14.40 -11.35 5.95
CA ASN A 304 -14.06 -12.71 6.27
C ASN A 304 -12.77 -12.77 7.09
N ARG A 305 -12.90 -13.25 8.33
CA ARG A 305 -11.81 -13.35 9.30
C ARG A 305 -10.68 -14.27 8.84
N GLU A 306 -10.98 -15.43 8.30
CA GLU A 306 -9.98 -16.43 7.90
C GLU A 306 -9.07 -15.90 6.79
N ARG A 307 -9.67 -15.19 5.83
CA ARG A 307 -8.93 -14.50 4.76
C ARG A 307 -8.04 -13.40 5.33
N ALA A 308 -8.55 -12.59 6.26
CA ALA A 308 -7.77 -11.54 6.92
C ALA A 308 -6.58 -12.11 7.71
N VAL A 309 -6.80 -13.17 8.49
CA VAL A 309 -5.75 -13.88 9.24
C VAL A 309 -4.69 -14.45 8.30
N THR A 310 -5.09 -15.12 7.22
CA THR A 310 -4.16 -15.70 6.24
C THR A 310 -3.27 -14.63 5.62
N VAL A 311 -3.86 -13.49 5.26
CA VAL A 311 -3.13 -12.33 4.72
C VAL A 311 -2.14 -11.76 5.73
N LEU A 312 -2.57 -11.55 6.97
CA LEU A 312 -1.73 -10.97 8.03
C LEU A 312 -0.58 -11.91 8.41
N ARG A 313 -0.82 -13.23 8.46
CA ARG A 313 0.24 -14.24 8.64
C ARG A 313 1.27 -14.19 7.52
N ALA A 314 0.82 -14.08 6.27
CA ALA A 314 1.73 -13.96 5.12
C ALA A 314 2.52 -12.63 5.13
N ALA A 315 1.96 -11.54 5.66
CA ALA A 315 2.71 -10.31 5.88
C ALA A 315 3.77 -10.48 6.97
N LEU A 316 3.39 -11.06 8.11
CA LEU A 316 4.28 -11.31 9.24
C LEU A 316 5.43 -12.27 8.87
N ALA A 317 5.14 -13.37 8.16
CA ALA A 317 6.17 -14.29 7.69
C ALA A 317 7.20 -13.60 6.78
N ARG A 318 6.77 -12.75 5.85
CA ARG A 318 7.67 -11.98 4.98
C ARG A 318 8.52 -10.98 5.75
N GLY A 319 7.92 -10.26 6.70
CA GLY A 319 8.66 -9.36 7.59
C GLY A 319 9.70 -10.10 8.44
N GLY A 320 9.34 -11.26 8.99
CA GLY A 320 10.25 -12.10 9.76
C GLY A 320 11.42 -12.63 8.93
N ILE A 321 11.15 -13.13 7.72
CA ILE A 321 12.20 -13.57 6.77
C ILE A 321 13.12 -12.39 6.42
N ALA A 322 12.54 -11.21 6.15
CA ALA A 322 13.31 -10.01 5.84
C ALA A 322 14.26 -9.61 6.99
N LEU A 323 13.77 -9.61 8.23
CA LEU A 323 14.59 -9.33 9.41
C LEU A 323 15.67 -10.39 9.61
N ALA A 324 15.36 -11.68 9.40
CA ALA A 324 16.33 -12.76 9.54
C ALA A 324 17.48 -12.63 8.53
N ILE A 325 17.16 -12.36 7.25
CA ILE A 325 18.17 -12.11 6.21
C ILE A 325 19.00 -10.87 6.56
N GLY A 326 18.33 -9.78 6.96
CA GLY A 326 18.99 -8.54 7.38
C GLY A 326 19.96 -8.74 8.54
N ALA A 327 19.55 -9.49 9.56
CA ALA A 327 20.38 -9.83 10.71
C ALA A 327 21.56 -10.74 10.35
N ALA A 328 21.36 -11.71 9.44
CA ALA A 328 22.43 -12.57 8.95
C ALA A 328 23.48 -11.77 8.18
N LEU A 329 23.03 -10.93 7.24
CA LEU A 329 23.90 -10.04 6.47
C LEU A 329 24.53 -8.94 7.32
N TRP A 330 23.96 -8.61 8.48
CA TRP A 330 24.58 -7.67 9.42
C TRP A 330 25.79 -8.26 10.13
N ARG A 331 25.88 -9.60 10.26
CA ARG A 331 26.89 -10.27 11.10
C ARG A 331 28.26 -10.44 10.42
N GLU A 332 28.28 -10.56 9.10
CA GLU A 332 29.50 -10.85 8.31
C GLU A 332 30.34 -9.62 7.92
N PRO A 333 29.80 -8.44 7.59
CA PRO A 333 30.58 -7.40 6.88
C PRO A 333 31.34 -6.41 7.79
N TRP A 334 31.32 -6.59 9.11
CA TRP A 334 31.90 -5.63 10.08
C TRP A 334 33.01 -6.17 10.98
N LYS A 335 33.51 -7.38 10.71
CA LYS A 335 34.84 -7.79 11.18
C LYS A 335 35.88 -7.25 10.23
#